data_AF-A0A5B1QKW8-F1
#
_entry.id   AF-A0A5B1QKW8-F1
#
_cell.length_a   1.000
_cell.length_b   1.000
_cell.length_c   1.000
_cell.angle_alpha   90.00
_cell.angle_beta   90.00
_cell.angle_gamma   90.00
#
_symmetry.space_group_name_H-M   'P 1'
#
loop_
_entity.id
_entity.type
_entity.pdbx_description
1 polymer ?
#
loop_
_entity_poly.entity_id
_entity_poly.type
_entity_poly.pdbx_seq_one_letter_code
_entity_poly.pdbx_strand_id
1 'polypeptide(L)'
;MTREPDSDVQAERLLLYQELDSAIKSVNSIQARINALSPLSRLPTEILVEIFCCFAAVQKPGDSRQGFTYENGKAVTVSRDINLGWILVTHVCRRWRHIAIDYAMLWTHINFALGSAWTTRMIERSRKAPLIVQ
;
A
#
# COMPACT_ATOMS: atom_id res chain seq x y z
N MET A 1 -46.45 -2.04 17.52
CA MET A 1 -45.29 -2.74 16.93
C MET A 1 -44.43 -1.68 16.25
N THR A 2 -43.72 -0.90 17.06
CA THR A 2 -42.90 0.25 16.64
C THR A 2 -41.51 -0.26 16.29
N ARG A 3 -41.14 -0.22 15.01
CA ARG A 3 -39.74 -0.43 14.59
C ARG A 3 -38.86 0.58 15.32
N GLU A 4 -37.81 0.11 15.98
CA GLU A 4 -36.85 0.98 16.67
C GLU A 4 -36.13 1.87 15.65
N PRO A 5 -36.09 3.19 15.87
CA PRO A 5 -35.51 4.15 14.92
C PRO A 5 -34.00 3.92 14.66
N ASP A 6 -33.28 3.28 15.58
CA ASP A 6 -31.86 2.95 15.41
C ASP A 6 -31.63 1.88 14.34
N SER A 7 -32.57 0.93 14.17
CA SER A 7 -32.46 -0.10 13.14
C SER A 7 -32.61 0.46 11.72
N ASP A 8 -33.37 1.55 11.55
CA ASP A 8 -33.60 2.17 10.25
C ASP A 8 -32.38 3.00 9.81
N VAL A 9 -31.77 3.73 10.75
CA VAL A 9 -30.53 4.49 10.54
C VAL A 9 -29.35 3.57 10.18
N GLN A 10 -29.23 2.41 10.84
CA GLN A 10 -28.16 1.44 10.50
C GLN A 10 -28.38 0.82 9.11
N ALA A 11 -29.63 0.56 8.73
CA ALA A 11 -29.96 0.04 7.40
C ALA A 11 -29.62 1.04 6.30
N GLU A 12 -29.97 2.32 6.49
CA GLU A 12 -29.62 3.40 5.56
C GLU A 12 -28.09 3.56 5.44
N ARG A 13 -27.37 3.55 6.56
CA ARG A 13 -25.90 3.61 6.56
C ARG A 13 -25.27 2.45 5.80
N LEU A 14 -25.82 1.25 5.91
CA LEU A 14 -25.34 0.09 5.16
C LEU A 14 -25.52 0.27 3.66
N LEU A 15 -26.66 0.79 3.21
CA LEU A 15 -26.92 1.09 1.81
C LEU A 15 -25.93 2.13 1.26
N LEU A 16 -25.68 3.21 2.02
CA LEU A 16 -24.70 4.22 1.64
C LEU A 16 -23.28 3.65 1.53
N TYR A 17 -22.89 2.72 2.42
CA TYR A 17 -21.61 2.04 2.29
C TYR A 17 -21.52 1.14 1.05
N GLN A 18 -22.62 0.50 0.67
CA GLN A 18 -22.67 -0.30 -0.57
C GLN A 18 -22.56 0.59 -1.81
N GLU A 19 -23.25 1.73 -1.82
CA GLU A 19 -23.16 2.71 -2.91
C GLU A 19 -21.74 3.27 -3.02
N LEU A 20 -21.13 3.62 -1.89
CA LEU A 20 -19.73 4.08 -1.84
C LEU A 20 -18.76 3.04 -2.40
N ASP A 21 -18.90 1.77 -2.02
CA ASP A 21 -18.06 0.68 -2.53
C ASP A 21 -18.23 0.49 -4.06
N SER A 22 -19.47 0.58 -4.56
CA SER A 22 -19.76 0.53 -6.00
C SER A 22 -19.12 1.69 -6.77
N ALA A 23 -19.20 2.91 -6.22
CA ALA A 23 -18.56 4.09 -6.79
C ALA A 23 -17.03 3.94 -6.81
N ILE A 24 -16.41 3.48 -5.71
CA ILE A 24 -14.97 3.21 -5.62
C ILE A 24 -14.54 2.18 -6.67
N LYS A 25 -15.30 1.09 -6.85
CA LYS A 25 -15.02 0.08 -7.90
C LYS A 25 -15.04 0.67 -9.30
N SER A 26 -16.00 1.55 -9.57
CA SER A 26 -16.14 2.24 -10.86
C SER A 26 -14.98 3.20 -11.12
N VAL A 27 -14.61 4.03 -10.14
CA VAL A 27 -13.42 4.91 -10.19
C VAL A 27 -12.15 4.10 -10.44
N ASN A 28 -11.96 3.00 -9.72
CA ASN A 28 -10.80 2.12 -9.90
C ASN A 28 -10.74 1.51 -11.31
N SER A 29 -11.89 1.19 -11.92
CA SER A 29 -11.98 0.70 -13.29
C SER A 29 -11.57 1.77 -14.31
N ILE A 30 -12.05 3.00 -14.13
CA ILE A 30 -11.67 4.13 -14.98
C ILE A 30 -10.18 4.43 -14.86
N GLN A 31 -9.65 4.49 -13.65
CA GLN A 31 -8.22 4.72 -13.42
C GLN A 31 -7.35 3.62 -14.04
N ALA A 32 -7.80 2.36 -13.98
CA ALA A 32 -7.10 1.26 -14.64
C ALA A 32 -7.03 1.45 -16.17
N ARG A 33 -8.14 1.90 -16.79
CA ARG A 33 -8.16 2.21 -18.24
C ARG A 33 -7.26 3.39 -18.59
N ILE A 34 -7.26 4.46 -17.79
CA ILE A 34 -6.36 5.61 -17.96
C ILE A 34 -4.90 5.16 -17.87
N ASN A 35 -4.57 4.37 -16.85
CA ASN A 35 -3.22 3.85 -16.66
C ASN A 35 -2.78 2.94 -17.83
N ALA A 36 -3.70 2.19 -18.44
CA ALA A 36 -3.45 1.38 -19.63
C ALA A 36 -3.17 2.19 -20.91
N LEU A 37 -3.42 3.50 -20.90
CA LEU A 37 -3.04 4.41 -21.98
C LEU A 37 -1.64 5.00 -21.77
N SER A 38 -1.06 4.87 -20.56
CA SER A 38 0.30 5.34 -20.28
C SER A 38 1.34 4.52 -21.06
N PRO A 39 2.41 5.13 -21.61
CA PRO A 39 3.51 4.41 -22.24
C PRO A 39 4.11 3.31 -21.34
N LEU A 40 4.14 3.54 -20.02
CA LEU A 40 4.64 2.58 -19.03
C LEU A 40 3.80 1.30 -18.98
N SER A 41 2.52 1.37 -19.33
CA SER A 41 1.65 0.20 -19.37
C SER A 41 1.92 -0.73 -20.55
N ARG A 42 2.77 -0.32 -21.51
CA ARG A 42 3.22 -1.16 -22.63
C ARG A 42 4.54 -1.85 -22.37
N LEU A 43 5.23 -1.52 -21.27
CA LEU A 43 6.47 -2.18 -20.90
C LEU A 43 6.19 -3.66 -20.59
N PRO A 44 7.05 -4.59 -21.02
CA PRO A 44 7.03 -5.97 -20.59
C PRO A 44 7.12 -6.10 -19.06
N THR A 45 6.61 -7.20 -18.52
CA THR A 45 6.56 -7.43 -17.07
C THR A 45 7.97 -7.48 -16.48
N GLU A 46 8.93 -8.04 -17.20
CA GLU A 46 10.33 -8.17 -16.81
C GLU A 46 10.97 -6.81 -16.57
N ILE A 47 10.70 -5.85 -17.47
CA ILE A 47 11.22 -4.48 -17.37
C ILE A 47 10.59 -3.75 -16.18
N LEU A 48 9.29 -3.95 -15.94
CA LEU A 48 8.63 -3.37 -14.76
C LEU A 48 9.21 -3.94 -13.46
N VAL A 49 9.45 -5.25 -13.41
CA VAL A 49 10.07 -5.91 -12.25
C VAL A 49 11.46 -5.34 -11.98
N GLU A 50 12.28 -5.16 -13.02
CA GLU A 50 13.62 -4.57 -12.88
C GLU A 50 13.54 -3.16 -12.31
N ILE A 51 12.64 -2.31 -12.84
CA ILE A 51 12.39 -0.96 -12.32
C ILE A 51 11.97 -1.01 -10.84
N PHE A 52 11.09 -1.94 -10.47
CA PHE A 52 10.66 -2.10 -9.07
C PHE A 52 11.84 -2.51 -8.18
N CYS A 53 12.72 -3.39 -8.64
CA CYS A 53 13.91 -3.82 -7.90
C CYS A 53 14.88 -2.66 -7.70
N CYS A 54 15.15 -1.88 -8.75
CA CYS A 54 15.96 -0.66 -8.64
C CYS A 54 15.35 0.32 -7.63
N PHE A 55 14.02 0.51 -7.66
CA PHE A 55 13.34 1.38 -6.72
C PHE A 55 13.41 0.85 -5.28
N ALA A 56 13.25 -0.47 -5.08
CA ALA A 56 13.38 -1.13 -3.78
C ALA A 56 14.79 -1.01 -3.19
N ALA A 57 15.83 -0.99 -4.03
CA ALA A 57 17.21 -0.79 -3.59
C ALA A 57 17.46 0.62 -3.01
N VAL A 58 16.73 1.64 -3.49
CA VAL A 58 16.95 3.05 -3.12
C VAL A 58 15.93 3.57 -2.11
N GLN A 59 14.73 3.00 -2.04
CA GLN A 59 13.63 3.46 -1.19
C GLN A 59 13.17 2.35 -0.24
N LYS A 60 13.84 2.24 0.91
CA LYS A 60 13.48 1.26 1.94
C LYS A 60 12.20 1.68 2.68
N PRO A 61 11.29 0.75 2.99
CA PRO A 61 10.16 1.07 3.84
C PRO A 61 10.65 1.49 5.23
N GLY A 62 9.99 2.46 5.84
CA GLY A 62 10.33 2.96 7.16
C GLY A 62 11.58 3.83 7.22
N ASP A 63 12.21 4.16 6.08
CA ASP A 63 13.27 5.16 6.01
C ASP A 63 12.66 6.57 6.12
N SER A 64 12.06 6.84 7.27
CA SER A 64 11.68 8.18 7.71
C SER A 64 12.74 8.61 8.70
N ARG A 65 13.60 9.58 8.31
CA ARG A 65 14.42 10.29 9.29
C ARG A 65 13.47 10.75 10.41
N GLN A 66 13.73 10.31 11.64
CA GLN A 66 12.96 10.75 12.80
C GLN A 66 12.85 12.28 12.75
N GLY A 67 11.63 12.77 12.58
CA GLY A 67 11.34 14.18 12.66
C GLY A 67 11.25 14.55 14.13
N PHE A 68 12.15 15.40 14.61
CA PHE A 68 11.98 16.05 15.89
C PHE A 68 11.36 17.43 15.66
N THR A 69 10.37 17.77 16.48
CA THR A 69 9.94 19.17 16.66
C THR A 69 10.36 19.63 18.04
N TYR A 70 10.38 20.93 18.29
CA TYR A 70 10.61 21.47 19.63
C TYR A 70 9.28 21.99 20.19
N GLU A 71 8.77 21.34 21.23
CA GLU A 71 7.66 21.87 22.03
C GLU A 71 8.21 22.31 23.38
N ASN A 72 7.98 23.58 23.75
CA ASN A 72 8.46 24.17 25.00
C ASN A 72 9.97 23.97 25.25
N GLY A 73 10.79 24.03 24.19
CA GLY A 73 12.24 23.85 24.27
C GLY A 73 12.70 22.39 24.42
N LYS A 74 11.80 21.41 24.37
CA LYS A 74 12.14 19.97 24.39
C LYS A 74 11.92 19.36 23.00
N ALA A 75 12.86 18.53 22.57
CA ALA A 75 12.70 17.73 21.35
C ALA A 75 11.59 16.69 21.56
N VAL A 76 10.50 16.81 20.81
CA VAL A 76 9.39 15.86 20.77
C VAL A 76 9.45 15.11 19.44
N THR A 77 9.42 13.78 19.51
CA THR A 77 9.33 12.92 18.32
C THR A 77 7.95 13.09 17.70
N VAL A 78 7.88 13.62 16.49
CA VAL A 78 6.61 13.69 15.75
C VAL A 78 6.47 12.38 14.99
N SER A 79 5.33 11.70 15.15
CA SER A 79 4.97 10.59 14.29
C SER A 79 4.79 11.13 12.87
N ARG A 80 5.81 10.98 12.02
CA ARG A 80 5.64 11.21 10.59
C ARG A 80 4.90 10.05 9.96
N ASP A 81 4.18 10.35 8.89
CA ASP A 81 3.49 9.38 8.06
C ASP A 81 4.38 8.15 7.79
N ILE A 82 3.77 6.97 7.87
CA ILE A 82 4.42 5.69 7.61
C ILE A 82 4.99 5.73 6.18
N ASN A 83 6.33 5.80 6.05
CA ASN A 83 6.97 5.77 4.75
C ASN A 83 6.94 4.35 4.19
N LEU A 84 6.05 4.08 3.24
CA LEU A 84 5.92 2.79 2.59
C LEU A 84 7.12 2.45 1.68
N GLY A 85 7.97 3.43 1.34
CA GLY A 85 9.11 3.24 0.44
C GLY A 85 8.69 2.66 -0.89
N TRP A 86 9.40 1.64 -1.35
CA TRP A 86 9.07 0.96 -2.60
C TRP A 86 7.69 0.30 -2.63
N ILE A 87 7.08 -0.01 -1.47
CA ILE A 87 5.74 -0.65 -1.42
C ILE A 87 4.67 0.22 -2.10
N LEU A 88 4.92 1.53 -2.26
CA LEU A 88 4.08 2.44 -3.04
C LEU A 88 3.81 1.95 -4.47
N VAL A 89 4.71 1.17 -5.09
CA VAL A 89 4.47 0.58 -6.42
C VAL A 89 3.20 -0.29 -6.44
N THR A 90 2.82 -0.89 -5.30
CA THR A 90 1.60 -1.71 -5.15
C THR A 90 0.30 -0.90 -5.10
N HIS A 91 0.40 0.43 -5.07
CA HIS A 91 -0.72 1.38 -5.00
C HIS A 91 -0.90 2.19 -6.30
N VAL A 92 0.01 2.09 -7.28
CA VAL A 92 -0.07 2.88 -8.53
C VAL A 92 -1.22 2.42 -9.42
N CYS A 93 -1.28 1.12 -9.74
CA CYS A 93 -2.36 0.55 -10.53
C CYS A 93 -2.50 -0.96 -10.27
N ARG A 94 -3.61 -1.57 -10.74
CA ARG A 94 -3.85 -3.01 -10.59
C ARG A 94 -2.73 -3.87 -11.20
N ARG A 95 -2.22 -3.50 -12.37
CA ARG A 95 -1.14 -4.23 -13.05
C ARG A 95 0.15 -4.23 -12.22
N TRP A 96 0.56 -3.06 -11.74
CA TRP A 96 1.77 -2.92 -10.92
C TRP A 96 1.62 -3.66 -9.59
N ARG A 97 0.44 -3.57 -8.98
CA ARG A 97 0.10 -4.31 -7.77
C ARG A 97 0.26 -5.82 -7.95
N HIS A 98 -0.33 -6.39 -9.00
CA HIS A 98 -0.21 -7.83 -9.26
C HIS A 98 1.25 -8.23 -9.46
N ILE A 99 1.97 -7.53 -10.35
CA ILE A 99 3.39 -7.83 -10.64
C ILE A 99 4.25 -7.74 -9.36
N ALA A 100 4.11 -6.66 -8.59
CA ALA A 100 4.91 -6.44 -7.40
C ALA A 100 4.57 -7.40 -6.25
N ILE A 101 3.29 -7.78 -6.07
CA ILE A 101 2.91 -8.78 -5.06
C ILE A 101 3.39 -10.18 -5.48
N ASP A 102 3.27 -10.52 -6.75
CA ASP A 102 3.66 -11.85 -7.25
C ASP A 102 5.17 -12.03 -7.32
N TYR A 103 5.96 -10.96 -7.44
CA TYR A 103 7.41 -11.08 -7.50
C TYR A 103 8.05 -11.16 -6.10
N ALA A 104 8.30 -12.39 -5.64
CA ALA A 104 8.71 -12.71 -4.28
C ALA A 104 9.98 -12.00 -3.82
N MET A 105 10.95 -11.79 -4.73
CA MET A 105 12.24 -11.17 -4.39
C MET A 105 12.13 -9.72 -3.93
N LEU A 106 11.04 -9.00 -4.25
CA LEU A 106 10.82 -7.66 -3.70
C LEU A 106 10.53 -7.68 -2.19
N TRP A 107 10.03 -8.81 -1.67
CA TRP A 107 9.57 -8.94 -0.29
C TRP A 107 10.59 -9.60 0.65
N THR A 108 11.80 -9.88 0.17
CA THR A 108 12.82 -10.61 0.95
C THR A 108 13.55 -9.76 1.98
N HIS A 109 13.62 -8.44 1.78
CA HIS A 109 14.22 -7.51 2.72
C HIS A 109 13.22 -7.14 3.81
N ILE A 110 13.29 -7.87 4.93
CA ILE A 110 12.36 -7.71 6.05
C ILE A 110 12.71 -6.45 6.83
N ASN A 111 11.72 -5.58 6.99
CA ASN A 111 11.81 -4.34 7.75
C ASN A 111 10.73 -4.30 8.83
N PHE A 112 11.11 -3.88 10.04
CA PHE A 112 10.22 -3.84 11.21
C PHE A 112 9.66 -2.44 11.51
N ALA A 113 10.14 -1.39 10.85
CA ALA A 113 9.73 -0.01 11.10
C ALA A 113 8.28 0.28 10.69
N LEU A 114 7.70 -0.53 9.81
CA LEU A 114 6.28 -0.45 9.45
C LEU A 114 5.34 -1.20 10.42
N GLY A 115 5.89 -1.87 11.43
CA GLY A 115 5.13 -2.68 12.39
C GLY A 115 4.86 -4.11 11.95
N SER A 116 4.42 -4.93 12.91
CA SER A 116 4.31 -6.39 12.79
C SER A 116 3.41 -6.84 11.63
N ALA A 117 2.29 -6.16 11.38
CA ALA A 117 1.38 -6.51 10.29
C ALA A 117 2.05 -6.43 8.90
N TRP A 118 2.94 -5.45 8.70
CA TRP A 118 3.69 -5.34 7.46
C TRP A 118 4.82 -6.34 7.37
N THR A 119 5.52 -6.58 8.47
CA THR A 119 6.54 -7.64 8.56
C THR A 119 5.95 -9.01 8.19
N THR A 120 4.80 -9.37 8.75
CA THR A 120 4.10 -10.63 8.41
C THR A 120 3.78 -10.69 6.92
N ARG A 121 3.25 -9.61 6.32
CA ARG A 121 2.97 -9.55 4.89
C ARG A 121 4.24 -9.70 4.02
N MET A 122 5.37 -9.14 4.45
CA MET A 122 6.64 -9.30 3.74
C MET A 122 7.08 -10.77 3.75
N ILE A 123 7.03 -11.41 4.92
CA ILE A 123 7.35 -12.83 5.06
C ILE A 123 6.44 -13.69 4.19
N GLU A 124 5.11 -13.49 4.26
CA GLU A 124 4.15 -14.23 3.44
C GLU A 124 4.41 -14.08 1.94
N ARG A 125 4.71 -12.87 1.47
CA ARG A 125 4.91 -12.57 0.05
C ARG A 125 6.29 -12.99 -0.47
N SER A 126 7.28 -13.12 0.40
CA SER A 126 8.60 -13.68 0.06
C SER A 126 8.53 -15.18 -0.32
N ARG A 127 7.46 -15.87 0.08
CA ARG A 127 7.22 -17.29 -0.22
C ARG A 127 8.39 -18.19 0.22
N LYS A 128 9.16 -18.72 -0.73
CA LYS A 128 10.34 -19.58 -0.49
C LYS A 128 11.66 -18.88 -0.82
N ALA A 129 11.61 -17.59 -1.14
CA ALA A 129 12.81 -16.81 -1.44
C ALA A 129 13.64 -16.60 -0.16
N PRO A 130 14.99 -16.50 -0.27
CA PRO A 130 15.84 -16.27 0.89
C PRO A 130 15.52 -14.91 1.52
N LEU A 131 15.37 -14.89 2.85
CA LEU A 131 15.09 -13.68 3.61
C LEU A 131 16.36 -12.97 4.04
N ILE A 132 16.33 -11.64 3.99
CA ILE A 132 17.39 -10.76 4.48
C ILE A 132 16.76 -9.87 5.54
N VAL A 133 17.22 -10.00 6.78
CA VAL A 133 16.74 -9.19 7.91
C VAL A 133 17.67 -7.98 8.05
N GLN A 134 17.10 -6.78 8.10
CA GLN A 134 17.83 -5.50 8.27
C GLN A 134 17.49 -4.84 9.60
#